data_AF-A0A8R7TLW1-F1
#
_entry.id   AF-A0A8R7TLW1-F1
#
_cell.length_a   1.000
_cell.length_b   1.000
_cell.length_c   1.000
_cell.angle_alpha   90.00
_cell.angle_beta   90.00
_cell.angle_gamma   90.00
#
_symmetry.space_group_name_H-M   'P 1'
#
loop_
_entity.id
_entity.type
_entity.pdbx_description
1 polymer ?
#
loop_
_entity_poly.entity_id
_entity_poly.type
_entity_poly.pdbx_seq_one_letter_code
_entity_poly.pdbx_strand_id
1 'polypeptide(L)'
;MDNKGKSKAIDDYVRTASQFRHSSGIDSGKEIWEDDAATIALGGRQRDRSLFLSFLDEQDDPKSEEESTLHNQKLPQIGETYIDPFQHVNSSASTKSVVKDYTRLHSQNPLQNMDVIEDLRAQSSSSSSRIVPSNFANMVAIQEACLRALIDPDQELSCRLWRQSPEALKNHYTLDVEMACSGGHVPNINAPRNSQLNSLLQLIKNPVNQSMRLINVKGHVPALSADPIGSCFIRQKLDEATTGEIVMLYKEITPHILTLATNAFPTYVIQKLLEHGPAIYFRILIANLMGHVLDLSLHLYGCRVIQKAFEISDIDQQIEMATELDSNLFKCIYDQHANHAVQKCMECVQPQYIQFIYKRLCGKAKMLSTNPYGCHVVQKMLEFCKDPQIMDRFITEILECVRELSIDPYGNYVVQYIVEHGGPRHRQIIMLKFAGSIVQMSHQKHSSKVIEKCLIYGSYHDCKLLIDEILSAGGGQTADHLVGMIIHQYANCVVRQMIDVVNDWQFNMIVDVLRRNRDTLVMYAHGRQVIAQVKRLLNGMAPSPNSFGQTSSSSQFL
;
A
#
# COMPACT_ATOMS: atom_id res chain seq x y z
N MET A 1 50.45 -23.27 -2.11
CA MET A 1 49.75 -24.21 -3.01
C MET A 1 48.33 -23.71 -3.22
N ASP A 2 47.82 -23.39 -4.39
CA ASP A 2 48.35 -22.57 -5.49
C ASP A 2 47.13 -21.82 -6.06
N ASN A 3 47.23 -20.50 -6.26
CA ASN A 3 46.12 -19.60 -6.60
C ASN A 3 45.77 -19.61 -8.11
N LYS A 4 46.24 -20.64 -8.84
CA LYS A 4 46.11 -20.79 -10.29
C LYS A 4 44.91 -21.64 -10.74
N GLY A 5 44.25 -22.36 -9.82
CA GLY A 5 43.10 -23.22 -10.15
C GLY A 5 41.77 -22.49 -10.36
N LYS A 6 41.56 -21.35 -9.68
CA LYS A 6 40.28 -20.61 -9.73
C LYS A 6 40.13 -19.70 -10.96
N SER A 7 41.23 -19.19 -11.52
CA SER A 7 41.19 -18.36 -12.74
C SER A 7 40.91 -19.18 -13.99
N LYS A 8 41.41 -20.42 -14.05
CA LYS A 8 41.26 -21.29 -15.23
C LYS A 8 39.81 -21.75 -15.46
N ALA A 9 39.03 -21.96 -14.39
CA ALA A 9 37.62 -22.33 -14.49
C ALA A 9 36.73 -21.20 -15.02
N ILE A 10 37.08 -19.95 -14.75
CA ILE A 10 36.34 -18.77 -15.24
C ILE A 10 36.71 -18.50 -16.71
N ASP A 11 37.99 -18.61 -17.06
CA ASP A 11 38.45 -18.42 -18.44
C ASP A 11 37.97 -19.53 -19.40
N ASP A 12 37.91 -20.79 -18.94
CA ASP A 12 37.39 -21.91 -19.74
C ASP A 12 35.85 -21.81 -19.93
N TYR A 13 35.12 -21.19 -18.99
CA TYR A 13 33.68 -20.92 -19.12
C TYR A 13 33.39 -19.79 -20.12
N VAL A 14 34.16 -18.70 -20.09
CA VAL A 14 34.05 -17.59 -21.06
C VAL A 14 34.39 -18.05 -22.48
N ARG A 15 35.35 -18.97 -22.62
CA ARG A 15 35.75 -19.52 -23.93
C ARG A 15 34.68 -20.46 -24.51
N THR A 16 34.00 -21.23 -23.67
CA THR A 16 32.90 -22.13 -24.10
C THR A 16 31.64 -21.35 -24.49
N ALA A 17 31.33 -20.26 -23.78
CA ALA A 17 30.22 -19.35 -24.12
C ALA A 17 30.46 -18.57 -25.43
N SER A 18 31.72 -18.35 -25.80
CA SER A 18 32.09 -17.69 -27.05
C SER A 18 32.01 -18.62 -28.27
N GLN A 19 32.23 -19.93 -28.08
CA GLN A 19 32.14 -20.93 -29.14
C GLN A 19 30.69 -21.27 -29.53
N PHE A 20 29.72 -21.08 -28.62
CA PHE A 20 28.29 -21.24 -28.93
C PHE A 20 27.70 -20.11 -29.80
N ARG A 21 28.41 -18.98 -29.97
CA ARG A 21 27.98 -17.88 -30.86
C ARG A 21 28.37 -18.06 -32.33
N HIS A 22 29.09 -19.12 -32.72
CA HIS A 22 29.60 -19.28 -34.09
C HIS A 22 29.18 -20.56 -34.81
N SER A 23 28.30 -21.40 -34.22
CA SER A 23 27.89 -22.68 -34.83
C SER A 23 26.39 -22.87 -35.06
N SER A 24 25.56 -21.83 -34.90
CA SER A 24 24.13 -21.93 -35.22
C SER A 24 23.67 -20.65 -35.93
N GLY A 25 23.99 -20.57 -37.22
CA GLY A 25 23.38 -19.60 -38.11
C GLY A 25 21.92 -19.98 -38.33
N ILE A 26 21.01 -19.40 -37.55
CA ILE A 26 19.58 -19.34 -37.85
C ILE A 26 19.08 -17.95 -37.47
N ASP A 27 18.66 -17.26 -38.50
CA ASP A 27 18.01 -15.96 -38.53
C ASP A 27 16.50 -16.13 -38.28
N SER A 28 15.83 -15.06 -37.83
CA SER A 28 14.38 -14.86 -37.73
C SER A 28 13.55 -15.57 -36.62
N GLY A 29 13.06 -14.74 -35.69
CA GLY A 29 11.66 -14.64 -35.25
C GLY A 29 10.82 -15.90 -35.05
N LYS A 30 10.89 -16.47 -33.84
CA LYS A 30 9.79 -17.06 -33.03
C LYS A 30 10.46 -17.92 -31.96
N GLU A 31 10.68 -17.37 -30.78
CA GLU A 31 11.10 -18.19 -29.65
C GLU A 31 9.87 -18.88 -29.05
N ILE A 32 9.90 -20.20 -29.16
CA ILE A 32 9.00 -21.15 -28.51
C ILE A 32 9.39 -21.18 -27.03
N TRP A 33 8.49 -20.75 -26.14
CA TRP A 33 8.65 -20.88 -24.69
C TRP A 33 7.40 -21.56 -24.12
N GLU A 34 7.35 -22.89 -24.21
CA GLU A 34 6.36 -23.73 -23.51
C GLU A 34 6.99 -24.65 -22.44
N ASP A 35 8.32 -24.74 -22.33
CA ASP A 35 8.96 -25.73 -21.45
C ASP A 35 9.17 -25.30 -19.99
N ASP A 36 9.04 -24.00 -19.66
CA ASP A 36 9.20 -23.52 -18.28
C ASP A 36 7.90 -23.62 -17.45
N ALA A 37 6.74 -23.72 -18.09
CA ALA A 37 5.47 -23.96 -17.41
C ALA A 37 5.21 -25.46 -17.14
N ALA A 38 5.75 -26.35 -17.98
CA ALA A 38 5.57 -27.81 -17.87
C ALA A 38 6.35 -28.42 -16.69
N THR A 39 7.46 -27.81 -16.26
CA THR A 39 8.27 -28.31 -15.13
C THR A 39 7.62 -28.02 -13.76
N ILE A 40 6.63 -27.13 -13.70
CA ILE A 40 5.86 -26.84 -12.47
C ILE A 40 4.59 -27.71 -12.39
N ALA A 41 4.10 -28.29 -13.49
CA ALA A 41 2.77 -28.91 -13.55
C ALA A 41 2.71 -30.44 -13.60
N LEU A 42 3.80 -31.18 -13.86
CA LEU A 42 3.73 -32.65 -13.95
C LEU A 42 4.94 -33.35 -13.30
N GLY A 43 4.82 -33.56 -11.99
CA GLY A 43 5.66 -34.49 -11.26
C GLY A 43 4.94 -34.90 -9.98
N GLY A 44 4.12 -35.94 -10.07
CA GLY A 44 3.66 -36.66 -8.88
C GLY A 44 4.88 -37.25 -8.16
N ARG A 45 5.47 -36.47 -7.24
CA ARG A 45 6.63 -36.89 -6.47
C ARG A 45 6.18 -37.80 -5.34
N GLN A 46 6.41 -39.10 -5.47
CA GLN A 46 6.36 -40.00 -4.33
C GLN A 46 7.57 -39.70 -3.43
N ARG A 47 7.33 -38.94 -2.34
CA ARG A 47 8.32 -38.74 -1.27
C ARG A 47 8.37 -39.95 -0.33
N ASP A 48 9.53 -40.21 0.25
CA ASP A 48 9.79 -41.35 1.14
C ASP A 48 8.88 -41.33 2.39
N ARG A 49 8.07 -42.39 2.55
CA ARG A 49 7.03 -42.53 3.57
C ARG A 49 7.53 -43.16 4.89
N SER A 50 8.75 -43.65 4.94
CA SER A 50 9.29 -44.29 6.16
C SER A 50 9.43 -43.29 7.32
N LEU A 51 9.79 -42.04 7.00
CA LEU A 51 9.89 -40.92 7.94
C LEU A 51 8.53 -40.34 8.37
N PHE A 52 7.47 -40.62 7.60
CA PHE A 52 6.10 -40.17 7.86
C PHE A 52 5.49 -40.91 9.05
N LEU A 53 5.66 -42.23 9.11
CA LEU A 53 5.14 -43.05 10.20
C LEU A 53 5.83 -42.70 11.53
N SER A 54 7.15 -42.54 11.55
CA SER A 54 7.86 -42.18 12.78
C SER A 54 7.61 -40.74 13.28
N PHE A 55 7.12 -39.84 12.43
CA PHE A 55 6.75 -38.47 12.82
C PHE A 55 5.30 -38.38 13.32
N LEU A 56 4.42 -39.28 12.85
CA LEU A 56 3.04 -39.39 13.30
C LEU A 56 2.87 -40.30 14.52
N ASP A 57 3.71 -41.33 14.68
CA ASP A 57 3.65 -42.29 15.79
C ASP A 57 3.98 -41.67 17.17
N GLU A 58 4.47 -40.42 17.21
CA GLU A 58 4.55 -39.62 18.44
C GLU A 58 3.28 -38.77 18.68
N GLN A 59 2.13 -39.18 18.15
CA GLN A 59 0.81 -38.70 18.55
C GLN A 59 -0.02 -39.88 19.02
N ASP A 60 0.03 -40.13 20.33
CA ASP A 60 -1.11 -40.58 21.14
C ASP A 60 -0.72 -40.52 22.62
N ASP A 61 -0.96 -39.36 23.26
CA ASP A 61 -1.31 -39.35 24.68
C ASP A 61 -2.49 -38.40 24.87
N PRO A 62 -3.72 -38.91 25.03
CA PRO A 62 -4.92 -38.11 25.10
C PRO A 62 -5.11 -37.65 26.55
N LYS A 63 -4.46 -36.57 26.97
CA LYS A 63 -4.78 -35.83 28.20
C LYS A 63 -4.08 -34.47 28.26
N SER A 64 -4.81 -33.43 27.86
CA SER A 64 -4.83 -32.08 28.50
C SER A 64 -5.38 -31.04 27.52
N GLU A 65 -6.61 -31.28 27.06
CA GLU A 65 -7.55 -30.18 26.88
C GLU A 65 -8.31 -30.03 28.21
N GLU A 66 -8.59 -28.78 28.58
CA GLU A 66 -9.37 -28.28 29.74
C GLU A 66 -8.60 -27.81 31.01
N GLU A 67 -8.79 -26.50 31.23
CA GLU A 67 -8.86 -25.76 32.51
C GLU A 67 -7.63 -25.64 33.42
N SER A 68 -7.09 -24.42 33.50
CA SER A 68 -6.91 -23.75 34.80
C SER A 68 -6.77 -22.23 34.65
N THR A 69 -7.89 -21.53 34.80
CA THR A 69 -7.91 -20.15 35.28
C THR A 69 -7.54 -20.10 36.77
N LEU A 70 -6.91 -18.98 37.18
CA LEU A 70 -6.86 -18.36 38.52
C LEU A 70 -5.54 -18.50 39.34
N HIS A 71 -4.69 -17.46 39.36
CA HIS A 71 -4.48 -16.64 40.57
C HIS A 71 -3.64 -15.37 40.34
N ASN A 72 -4.02 -14.33 41.09
CA ASN A 72 -3.63 -12.91 41.01
C ASN A 72 -2.20 -12.59 41.49
N GLN A 73 -1.57 -11.58 40.88
CA GLN A 73 -0.89 -10.51 41.63
C GLN A 73 -1.28 -9.12 41.07
N LYS A 74 -1.81 -8.28 41.98
CA LYS A 74 -2.29 -6.91 41.79
C LYS A 74 -1.16 -5.89 41.69
N LEU A 75 -1.38 -4.81 40.94
CA LEU A 75 -1.01 -3.40 41.24
C LEU A 75 -1.95 -2.47 40.41
N PRO A 76 -2.19 -1.21 40.81
CA PRO A 76 -3.51 -0.71 41.18
C PRO A 76 -4.27 0.00 40.05
N GLN A 77 -5.60 -0.07 40.15
CA GLN A 77 -6.54 0.77 39.41
C GLN A 77 -6.50 2.21 39.93
N ILE A 78 -6.46 3.18 39.03
CA ILE A 78 -7.11 4.48 39.18
C ILE A 78 -8.07 4.58 38.00
N GLY A 79 -9.35 4.77 38.31
CA GLY A 79 -10.44 4.68 37.36
C GLY A 79 -10.60 5.92 36.49
N GLU A 80 -11.37 5.75 35.41
CA GLU A 80 -12.49 6.62 35.08
C GLU A 80 -13.38 5.89 34.06
N THR A 81 -14.68 5.97 34.30
CA THR A 81 -15.76 5.44 33.48
C THR A 81 -15.71 5.99 32.06
N TYR A 82 -15.41 5.12 31.09
CA TYR A 82 -15.69 5.34 29.67
C TYR A 82 -16.47 4.13 29.15
N ILE A 83 -17.72 4.37 28.73
CA ILE A 83 -18.55 3.38 28.06
C ILE A 83 -18.24 3.48 26.56
N ASP A 84 -17.56 2.48 26.03
CA ASP A 84 -17.31 2.28 24.60
C ASP A 84 -18.63 1.87 23.90
N PRO A 85 -19.20 2.68 23.00
CA PRO A 85 -20.47 2.35 22.36
C PRO A 85 -20.34 1.31 21.23
N PHE A 86 -19.14 0.84 20.88
CA PHE A 86 -18.94 0.00 19.69
C PHE A 86 -17.95 -1.17 19.88
N GLN A 87 -18.14 -1.97 20.93
CA GLN A 87 -17.42 -3.25 21.03
C GLN A 87 -17.95 -4.33 20.05
N HIS A 88 -17.05 -4.67 19.11
CA HIS A 88 -16.79 -5.94 18.41
C HIS A 88 -17.94 -6.91 18.03
N VAL A 89 -18.05 -7.14 16.72
CA VAL A 89 -18.27 -8.48 16.14
C VAL A 89 -17.13 -8.79 15.15
N ASN A 90 -16.48 -9.94 15.35
CA ASN A 90 -15.39 -10.46 14.53
C ASN A 90 -15.90 -11.18 13.26
N SER A 91 -15.16 -10.96 12.17
CA SER A 91 -14.87 -11.80 10.99
C SER A 91 -15.94 -12.69 10.31
N SER A 92 -15.96 -12.54 8.98
CA SER A 92 -16.26 -13.54 7.93
C SER A 92 -17.68 -14.12 7.81
N ALA A 93 -18.47 -13.62 6.85
CA ALA A 93 -19.44 -14.44 6.12
C ALA A 93 -19.82 -13.82 4.75
N SER A 94 -19.77 -14.69 3.75
CA SER A 94 -20.36 -14.70 2.41
C SER A 94 -21.39 -13.61 2.04
N THR A 95 -21.24 -13.11 0.82
CA THR A 95 -22.25 -12.38 0.04
C THR A 95 -23.58 -13.16 -0.06
N LYS A 96 -24.67 -12.38 -0.05
CA LYS A 96 -26.11 -12.73 -0.16
C LYS A 96 -26.82 -13.03 1.17
N SER A 97 -27.79 -12.15 1.47
CA SER A 97 -28.81 -12.23 2.52
C SER A 97 -28.58 -11.40 3.79
N VAL A 98 -28.59 -10.07 3.71
CA VAL A 98 -29.31 -9.19 4.66
C VAL A 98 -29.71 -7.89 3.92
N VAL A 99 -30.67 -7.98 3.00
CA VAL A 99 -31.50 -6.83 2.60
C VAL A 99 -32.78 -6.98 3.40
N LYS A 100 -32.76 -6.47 4.63
CA LYS A 100 -33.91 -6.13 5.50
C LYS A 100 -33.32 -5.74 6.87
N ASP A 101 -33.87 -4.68 7.45
CA ASP A 101 -33.65 -4.21 8.84
C ASP A 101 -32.75 -2.97 9.07
N TYR A 102 -32.59 -2.09 8.07
CA TYR A 102 -32.15 -0.70 8.31
C TYR A 102 -33.26 0.36 8.20
N THR A 103 -34.54 -0.05 8.15
CA THR A 103 -35.67 0.89 7.95
C THR A 103 -36.49 1.18 9.22
N ARG A 104 -36.05 0.77 10.41
CA ARG A 104 -36.77 1.10 11.67
C ARG A 104 -35.82 1.38 12.84
N LEU A 105 -35.16 2.54 12.82
CA LEU A 105 -35.11 3.38 14.01
C LEU A 105 -35.58 4.78 13.61
N HIS A 106 -36.88 4.98 13.77
CA HIS A 106 -37.53 6.26 13.56
C HIS A 106 -37.21 7.17 14.75
N SER A 107 -36.74 8.37 14.44
CA SER A 107 -37.22 9.64 15.01
C SER A 107 -37.34 9.74 16.54
N GLN A 108 -36.38 10.42 17.16
CA GLN A 108 -36.56 11.62 17.99
C GLN A 108 -35.25 11.91 18.76
N ASN A 109 -34.88 13.18 18.86
CA ASN A 109 -33.76 13.76 19.64
C ASN A 109 -32.30 13.78 19.09
N PRO A 110 -32.03 14.50 17.98
CA PRO A 110 -30.76 15.21 17.80
C PRO A 110 -30.81 16.68 18.26
N LEU A 111 -32.01 17.23 18.49
CA LEU A 111 -32.22 18.67 18.69
C LEU A 111 -31.98 19.16 20.13
N GLN A 112 -32.02 18.28 21.14
CA GLN A 112 -31.84 18.71 22.54
C GLN A 112 -30.41 19.10 22.91
N ASN A 113 -29.39 18.73 22.13
CA ASN A 113 -27.99 19.04 22.45
C ASN A 113 -27.50 20.36 21.84
N MET A 114 -28.23 20.98 20.89
CA MET A 114 -27.86 22.29 20.34
C MET A 114 -28.30 23.45 21.25
N ASP A 115 -29.45 23.32 21.92
CA ASP A 115 -29.94 24.34 22.86
C ASP A 115 -29.03 24.44 24.10
N VAL A 116 -28.45 23.32 24.55
CA VAL A 116 -27.47 23.30 25.65
C VAL A 116 -26.16 24.00 25.24
N ILE A 117 -25.77 23.93 23.97
CA ILE A 117 -24.55 24.58 23.45
C ILE A 117 -24.75 26.09 23.28
N GLU A 118 -25.94 26.55 22.86
CA GLU A 118 -26.26 27.99 22.82
C GLU A 118 -26.39 28.59 24.22
N ASP A 119 -26.98 27.87 25.19
CA ASP A 119 -27.04 28.31 26.60
C ASP A 119 -25.65 28.38 27.25
N LEU A 120 -24.75 27.44 26.95
CA LEU A 120 -23.36 27.46 27.46
C LEU A 120 -22.51 28.54 26.77
N ARG A 121 -22.78 28.84 25.48
CA ARG A 121 -22.12 29.94 24.76
C ARG A 121 -22.64 31.30 25.26
N ALA A 122 -23.92 31.42 25.60
CA ALA A 122 -24.48 32.61 26.24
C ALA A 122 -23.87 32.86 27.63
N GLN A 123 -23.64 31.81 28.43
CA GLN A 123 -22.96 31.92 29.73
C GLN A 123 -21.47 32.31 29.63
N SER A 124 -20.83 32.10 28.48
CA SER A 124 -19.43 32.52 28.24
C SER A 124 -19.27 33.97 27.80
N SER A 125 -20.36 34.67 27.48
CA SER A 125 -20.33 36.06 27.00
C SER A 125 -20.35 37.11 28.13
N SER A 126 -20.44 36.68 29.38
CA SER A 126 -20.34 37.57 30.55
C SER A 126 -19.11 37.25 31.40
N SER A 127 -18.24 38.25 31.53
CA SER A 127 -17.12 38.41 32.48
C SER A 127 -15.71 37.92 32.06
N SER A 128 -14.76 38.82 32.28
CA SER A 128 -13.35 38.82 31.89
C SER A 128 -12.53 37.59 32.28
N SER A 129 -11.57 37.28 31.38
CA SER A 129 -10.30 36.59 31.62
C SER A 129 -10.35 35.34 32.51
N ARG A 130 -10.57 34.18 31.89
CA ARG A 130 -10.10 32.89 32.44
C ARG A 130 -9.23 32.20 31.42
N ILE A 131 -7.99 31.92 31.79
CA ILE A 131 -7.09 31.03 31.05
C ILE A 131 -7.75 29.64 31.07
N VAL A 132 -8.15 29.17 29.91
CA VAL A 132 -8.75 27.84 29.74
C VAL A 132 -7.67 26.79 30.00
N PRO A 133 -7.90 25.78 30.85
CA PRO A 133 -6.93 24.71 31.07
C PRO A 133 -6.57 24.01 29.75
N SER A 134 -5.29 23.76 29.48
CA SER A 134 -4.80 23.12 28.24
C SER A 134 -5.50 21.79 27.92
N ASN A 135 -5.88 21.04 28.96
CA ASN A 135 -6.61 19.79 28.84
C ASN A 135 -8.05 19.98 28.31
N PHE A 136 -8.71 21.08 28.69
CA PHE A 136 -10.06 21.41 28.19
C PHE A 136 -10.00 21.84 26.73
N ALA A 137 -9.03 22.68 26.37
CA ALA A 137 -8.81 23.08 24.97
C ALA A 137 -8.52 21.87 24.06
N ASN A 138 -7.70 20.93 24.53
CA ASN A 138 -7.41 19.71 23.79
C ASN A 138 -8.66 18.82 23.62
N MET A 139 -9.49 18.69 24.65
CA MET A 139 -10.71 17.91 24.62
C MET A 139 -11.74 18.48 23.62
N VAL A 140 -11.91 19.81 23.61
CA VAL A 140 -12.79 20.50 22.66
C VAL A 140 -12.28 20.33 21.23
N ALA A 141 -10.96 20.45 21.01
CA ALA A 141 -10.35 20.26 19.68
C ALA A 141 -10.55 18.83 19.15
N ILE A 142 -10.45 17.81 20.02
CA ILE A 142 -10.71 16.41 19.64
C ILE A 142 -12.20 16.22 19.32
N GLN A 143 -13.12 16.76 20.14
CA GLN A 143 -14.55 16.69 19.84
C GLN A 143 -14.91 17.35 18.51
N GLU A 144 -14.31 18.50 18.20
CA GLU A 144 -14.55 19.20 16.94
C GLU A 144 -13.95 18.44 15.74
N ALA A 145 -12.77 17.83 15.91
CA ALA A 145 -12.18 16.94 14.91
C ALA A 145 -13.06 15.70 14.67
N CYS A 146 -13.65 15.12 15.72
CA CYS A 146 -14.60 14.01 15.59
C CYS A 146 -15.88 14.42 14.85
N LEU A 147 -16.44 15.60 15.14
CA LEU A 147 -17.60 16.13 14.41
C LEU A 147 -17.30 16.37 12.93
N ARG A 148 -16.09 16.82 12.60
CA ARG A 148 -15.61 16.99 11.22
C ARG A 148 -15.40 15.64 10.53
N ALA A 149 -14.79 14.68 11.20
CA ALA A 149 -14.64 13.31 10.72
C ALA A 149 -15.98 12.62 10.44
N LEU A 150 -17.00 12.90 11.26
CA LEU A 150 -18.38 12.39 11.11
C LEU A 150 -19.07 12.87 9.84
N ILE A 151 -18.69 14.03 9.31
CA ILE A 151 -19.23 14.59 8.06
C ILE A 151 -18.24 14.49 6.89
N ASP A 152 -17.06 13.89 7.12
CA ASP A 152 -16.07 13.63 6.09
C ASP A 152 -16.53 12.44 5.22
N PRO A 153 -16.74 12.61 3.90
CA PRO A 153 -17.19 11.51 3.07
C PRO A 153 -16.13 10.43 2.84
N ASP A 154 -14.84 10.72 3.05
CA ASP A 154 -13.80 9.69 3.16
C ASP A 154 -13.74 9.18 4.61
N GLN A 155 -14.82 8.49 4.99
CA GLN A 155 -14.95 7.84 6.30
C GLN A 155 -13.79 6.85 6.55
N GLU A 156 -13.16 6.34 5.49
CA GLU A 156 -12.02 5.43 5.59
C GLU A 156 -10.74 6.15 6.04
N LEU A 157 -10.48 7.37 5.57
CA LEU A 157 -9.39 8.22 6.08
C LEU A 157 -9.62 8.60 7.55
N SER A 158 -10.82 9.10 7.88
CA SER A 158 -11.23 9.40 9.27
C SER A 158 -11.01 8.21 10.21
N CYS A 159 -11.49 7.03 9.81
CA CYS A 159 -11.34 5.80 10.58
C CYS A 159 -9.88 5.35 10.70
N ARG A 160 -9.06 5.50 9.65
CA ARG A 160 -7.62 5.18 9.70
C ARG A 160 -6.88 6.10 10.65
N LEU A 161 -7.16 7.41 10.61
CA LEU A 161 -6.54 8.41 11.48
C LEU A 161 -6.92 8.19 12.95
N TRP A 162 -8.19 7.89 13.23
CA TRP A 162 -8.63 7.55 14.58
C TRP A 162 -7.94 6.30 15.13
N ARG A 163 -7.77 5.26 14.30
CA ARG A 163 -7.04 4.03 14.66
C ARG A 163 -5.55 4.25 14.91
N GLN A 164 -4.96 5.30 14.32
CA GLN A 164 -3.58 5.70 14.60
C GLN A 164 -3.47 6.40 15.96
N SER A 165 -4.26 7.46 16.19
CA SER A 165 -4.51 8.05 17.50
C SER A 165 -5.58 9.15 17.43
N PRO A 166 -6.27 9.47 18.55
CA PRO A 166 -7.10 10.67 18.67
C PRO A 166 -6.33 11.95 18.33
N GLU A 167 -5.04 12.01 18.67
CA GLU A 167 -4.13 13.09 18.30
C GLU A 167 -3.87 13.16 16.80
N ALA A 168 -3.79 12.04 16.08
CA ALA A 168 -3.61 12.04 14.62
C ALA A 168 -4.87 12.53 13.91
N LEU A 169 -6.06 12.11 14.37
CA LEU A 169 -7.34 12.64 13.91
C LEU A 169 -7.44 14.13 14.20
N LYS A 170 -7.15 14.52 15.45
CA LYS A 170 -7.09 15.92 15.87
C LYS A 170 -6.14 16.69 14.96
N ASN A 171 -4.86 16.31 14.88
CA ASN A 171 -3.84 16.98 14.06
C ASN A 171 -4.25 17.13 12.59
N HIS A 172 -4.88 16.10 12.01
CA HIS A 172 -5.40 16.16 10.64
C HIS A 172 -6.48 17.22 10.46
N TYR A 173 -7.42 17.33 11.41
CA TYR A 173 -8.52 18.29 11.36
C TYR A 173 -8.26 19.61 12.13
N THR A 174 -7.16 19.73 12.88
CA THR A 174 -6.77 20.93 13.65
C THR A 174 -5.78 21.81 12.90
N LEU A 175 -5.09 21.28 11.88
CA LEU A 175 -4.25 22.10 10.98
C LEU A 175 -5.06 23.18 10.25
N ASP A 176 -6.39 23.03 10.18
CA ASP A 176 -7.31 24.04 9.66
C ASP A 176 -7.73 25.10 10.72
N VAL A 177 -7.55 24.85 12.02
CA VAL A 177 -8.00 25.74 13.10
C VAL A 177 -6.96 26.84 13.39
N GLU A 178 -5.67 26.51 13.36
CA GLU A 178 -4.62 27.52 13.55
C GLU A 178 -4.47 28.44 12.33
N MET A 179 -4.66 27.94 11.10
CA MET A 179 -4.65 28.79 9.89
C MET A 179 -5.93 29.61 9.69
N ALA A 180 -7.08 29.16 10.20
CA ALA A 180 -8.31 29.96 10.17
C ALA A 180 -8.33 31.06 11.26
N CYS A 181 -7.57 30.88 12.35
CA CYS A 181 -7.55 31.81 13.49
C CYS A 181 -6.27 32.68 13.57
N SER A 182 -5.22 32.38 12.80
CA SER A 182 -4.04 33.25 12.67
C SER A 182 -4.03 33.91 11.29
N GLY A 183 -4.17 35.24 11.30
CA GLY A 183 -4.52 36.03 10.12
C GLY A 183 -3.55 35.92 8.95
N GLY A 184 -3.99 35.22 7.90
CA GLY A 184 -3.65 35.57 6.54
C GLY A 184 -4.64 36.63 6.05
N HIS A 185 -4.13 37.82 5.76
CA HIS A 185 -4.91 38.93 5.20
C HIS A 185 -5.46 38.51 3.83
N VAL A 186 -6.67 37.97 3.79
CA VAL A 186 -7.49 37.95 2.57
C VAL A 186 -7.76 39.40 2.22
N PRO A 187 -7.54 39.87 0.98
CA PRO A 187 -7.95 41.21 0.59
C PRO A 187 -9.42 41.36 0.94
N ASN A 188 -9.68 42.39 1.73
CA ASN A 188 -10.99 42.72 2.25
C ASN A 188 -11.97 42.99 1.11
N ILE A 189 -12.78 42.00 0.72
CA ILE A 189 -13.97 42.19 -0.11
C ILE A 189 -15.13 42.52 0.84
N ASN A 190 -15.13 43.72 1.43
CA ASN A 190 -16.14 44.12 2.41
C ASN A 190 -17.49 44.46 1.74
N ALA A 191 -18.54 43.73 2.16
CA ALA A 191 -19.99 44.03 2.20
C ALA A 191 -20.75 44.37 0.88
N PRO A 192 -21.93 43.75 0.57
CA PRO A 192 -23.05 43.38 1.45
C PRO A 192 -23.50 41.89 1.37
N ARG A 193 -22.67 40.98 0.83
CA ARG A 193 -23.04 39.59 0.49
C ARG A 193 -23.26 38.60 1.65
N ASN A 194 -22.90 38.96 2.89
CA ASN A 194 -22.96 38.03 4.02
C ASN A 194 -24.38 37.62 4.42
N SER A 195 -25.40 38.48 4.23
CA SER A 195 -26.77 38.11 4.58
C SER A 195 -27.32 37.04 3.64
N GLN A 196 -27.14 37.19 2.33
CA GLN A 196 -27.62 36.24 1.33
C GLN A 196 -26.92 34.88 1.42
N LEU A 197 -25.59 34.86 1.61
CA LEU A 197 -24.85 33.62 1.81
C LEU A 197 -25.33 32.88 3.08
N ASN A 198 -25.49 33.60 4.20
CA ASN A 198 -26.01 33.02 5.43
C ASN A 198 -27.45 32.50 5.28
N SER A 199 -28.32 33.24 4.56
CA SER A 199 -29.66 32.77 4.24
C SER A 199 -29.65 31.49 3.40
N LEU A 200 -28.77 31.40 2.39
CA LEU A 200 -28.61 30.19 1.58
C LEU A 200 -28.11 29.01 2.42
N LEU A 201 -27.14 29.22 3.31
CA LEU A 201 -26.66 28.18 4.21
C LEU A 201 -27.76 27.68 5.16
N GLN A 202 -28.60 28.57 5.69
CA GLN A 202 -29.75 28.18 6.50
C GLN A 202 -30.78 27.37 5.69
N LEU A 203 -31.01 27.74 4.43
CA LEU A 203 -31.89 26.98 3.54
C LEU A 203 -31.34 25.58 3.23
N ILE A 204 -30.02 25.46 3.02
CA ILE A 204 -29.34 24.17 2.76
C ILE A 204 -29.40 23.25 4.00
N LYS A 205 -29.24 23.82 5.20
CA LYS A 205 -29.32 23.07 6.47
C LYS A 205 -30.70 22.47 6.74
N ASN A 206 -31.76 23.06 6.16
CA ASN A 206 -33.11 22.66 6.48
C ASN A 206 -33.45 21.31 5.78
N PRO A 207 -33.71 20.23 6.54
CA PRO A 207 -33.98 18.91 5.97
C PRO A 207 -35.25 18.84 5.12
N VAL A 208 -36.15 19.82 5.25
CA VAL A 208 -37.37 19.93 4.44
C VAL A 208 -37.08 20.44 3.01
N ASN A 209 -35.91 21.07 2.79
CA ASN A 209 -35.52 21.65 1.50
C ASN A 209 -34.86 20.63 0.54
N GLN A 210 -35.42 19.43 0.42
CA GLN A 210 -34.96 18.44 -0.57
C GLN A 210 -35.06 18.93 -2.02
N SER A 211 -35.88 19.97 -2.27
CA SER A 211 -36.09 20.61 -3.58
C SER A 211 -34.96 21.53 -4.02
N MET A 212 -34.00 21.86 -3.16
CA MET A 212 -32.88 22.72 -3.56
C MET A 212 -31.98 22.03 -4.59
N ARG A 213 -31.64 22.80 -5.63
CA ARG A 213 -30.78 22.42 -6.74
C ARG A 213 -29.58 23.36 -6.87
N LEU A 214 -28.60 22.98 -7.69
CA LEU A 214 -27.39 23.77 -7.92
C LEU A 214 -27.71 25.14 -8.53
N ILE A 215 -28.76 25.25 -9.35
CA ILE A 215 -29.15 26.55 -9.91
C ILE A 215 -29.51 27.59 -8.83
N ASN A 216 -29.96 27.15 -7.64
CA ASN A 216 -30.36 28.04 -6.55
C ASN A 216 -29.17 28.72 -5.86
N VAL A 217 -27.96 28.17 -6.01
CA VAL A 217 -26.73 28.71 -5.40
C VAL A 217 -25.89 29.55 -6.38
N LYS A 218 -26.43 29.82 -7.57
CA LYS A 218 -25.80 30.66 -8.59
C LYS A 218 -25.39 32.03 -8.01
N GLY A 219 -24.20 32.48 -8.37
CA GLY A 219 -23.55 33.70 -7.90
C GLY A 219 -22.81 33.55 -6.56
N HIS A 220 -22.96 32.41 -5.88
CA HIS A 220 -22.41 32.16 -4.56
C HIS A 220 -21.56 30.87 -4.53
N VAL A 221 -21.31 30.23 -5.68
CA VAL A 221 -20.61 28.94 -5.75
C VAL A 221 -19.21 28.99 -5.13
N PRO A 222 -18.34 29.99 -5.38
CA PRO A 222 -17.01 30.03 -4.78
C PRO A 222 -17.07 30.14 -3.25
N ALA A 223 -17.95 30.98 -2.72
CA ALA A 223 -18.11 31.19 -1.29
C ALA A 223 -18.70 29.96 -0.60
N LEU A 224 -19.69 29.31 -1.21
CA LEU A 224 -20.27 28.07 -0.70
C LEU A 224 -19.30 26.90 -0.79
N SER A 225 -18.46 26.86 -1.81
CA SER A 225 -17.43 25.83 -1.93
C SER A 225 -16.39 25.93 -0.80
N ALA A 226 -16.16 27.13 -0.28
CA ALA A 226 -15.27 27.37 0.87
C ALA A 226 -15.95 27.14 2.23
N ASP A 227 -17.26 26.95 2.26
CA ASP A 227 -18.03 26.59 3.45
C ASP A 227 -18.21 25.06 3.54
N PRO A 228 -18.08 24.44 4.73
CA PRO A 228 -18.22 22.98 4.89
C PRO A 228 -19.57 22.44 4.42
N ILE A 229 -20.65 23.18 4.69
CA ILE A 229 -22.03 22.78 4.40
C ILE A 229 -22.34 23.06 2.94
N GLY A 230 -21.92 24.23 2.44
CA GLY A 230 -22.02 24.57 1.03
C GLY A 230 -21.27 23.59 0.12
N SER A 231 -20.03 23.21 0.49
CA SER A 231 -19.23 22.22 -0.24
C SER A 231 -19.88 20.84 -0.23
N CYS A 232 -20.43 20.41 0.91
CA CYS A 232 -21.18 19.16 1.00
C CYS A 232 -22.40 19.17 0.07
N PHE A 233 -23.20 20.23 0.13
CA PHE A 233 -24.37 20.39 -0.73
C PHE A 233 -24.03 20.37 -2.22
N ILE A 234 -23.01 21.12 -2.64
CA ILE A 234 -22.61 21.18 -4.05
C ILE A 234 -22.18 19.80 -4.55
N ARG A 235 -21.37 19.06 -3.78
CA ARG A 235 -20.90 17.73 -4.17
C ARG A 235 -22.03 16.72 -4.26
N GLN A 236 -22.94 16.70 -3.28
CA GLN A 236 -24.09 15.80 -3.29
C GLN A 236 -25.00 16.07 -4.49
N LYS A 237 -25.17 17.33 -4.88
CA LYS A 237 -26.06 17.69 -6.00
C LYS A 237 -25.40 17.56 -7.36
N LEU A 238 -24.06 17.41 -7.45
CA LEU A 238 -23.36 17.22 -8.72
C LEU A 238 -23.75 15.93 -9.44
N ASP A 239 -24.05 14.85 -8.71
CA ASP A 239 -24.44 13.56 -9.29
C ASP A 239 -25.80 13.61 -10.03
N GLU A 240 -26.69 14.52 -9.62
CA GLU A 240 -28.03 14.72 -10.20
C GLU A 240 -28.12 15.98 -11.08
N ALA A 241 -26.99 16.66 -11.29
CA ALA A 241 -26.94 17.96 -11.94
C ALA A 241 -27.23 17.86 -13.45
N THR A 242 -27.96 18.85 -13.95
CA THR A 242 -28.08 19.04 -15.40
C THR A 242 -26.79 19.61 -15.99
N THR A 243 -26.56 19.41 -17.28
CA THR A 243 -25.42 20.01 -17.99
C THR A 243 -25.38 21.53 -17.82
N GLY A 244 -26.53 22.21 -17.79
CA GLY A 244 -26.61 23.66 -17.58
C GLY A 244 -26.12 24.09 -16.19
N GLU A 245 -26.41 23.29 -15.15
CA GLU A 245 -25.92 23.54 -13.78
C GLU A 245 -24.41 23.29 -13.70
N ILE A 246 -23.91 22.19 -14.26
CA ILE A 246 -22.47 21.88 -14.31
C ILE A 246 -21.71 23.02 -15.00
N VAL A 247 -22.18 23.49 -16.15
CA VAL A 247 -21.59 24.62 -16.87
C VAL A 247 -21.62 25.91 -16.03
N MET A 248 -22.67 26.14 -15.25
CA MET A 248 -22.74 27.27 -14.32
C MET A 248 -21.66 27.17 -13.24
N LEU A 249 -21.45 25.99 -12.64
CA LEU A 249 -20.38 25.75 -11.66
C LEU A 249 -19.00 26.04 -12.26
N TYR A 250 -18.70 25.53 -13.47
CA TYR A 250 -17.44 25.84 -14.14
C TYR A 250 -17.21 27.33 -14.34
N LYS A 251 -18.24 28.07 -14.78
CA LYS A 251 -18.14 29.52 -15.00
C LYS A 251 -17.84 30.29 -13.72
N GLU A 252 -18.37 29.84 -12.58
CA GLU A 252 -18.13 30.51 -11.30
C GLU A 252 -16.84 30.08 -10.62
N ILE A 253 -16.42 28.81 -10.76
CA ILE A 253 -15.22 28.27 -10.11
C ILE A 253 -13.93 28.65 -10.86
N THR A 254 -13.93 28.57 -12.19
CA THR A 254 -12.71 28.72 -13.00
C THR A 254 -11.93 30.01 -12.71
N PRO A 255 -12.57 31.21 -12.62
CA PRO A 255 -11.83 32.45 -12.34
C PRO A 255 -11.17 32.50 -10.97
N HIS A 256 -11.58 31.63 -10.04
CA HIS A 256 -11.09 31.56 -8.67
C HIS A 256 -10.32 30.28 -8.38
N ILE A 257 -10.00 29.49 -9.40
CA ILE A 257 -9.50 28.12 -9.23
C ILE A 257 -8.22 28.06 -8.39
N LEU A 258 -7.29 29.00 -8.55
CA LEU A 258 -6.03 29.02 -7.81
C LEU A 258 -6.25 29.19 -6.30
N THR A 259 -7.17 30.06 -5.90
CA THR A 259 -7.53 30.26 -4.49
C THR A 259 -8.32 29.08 -3.92
N LEU A 260 -9.19 28.48 -4.73
CA LEU A 260 -10.03 27.36 -4.30
C LEU A 260 -9.22 26.05 -4.18
N ALA A 261 -8.26 25.82 -5.07
CA ALA A 261 -7.40 24.63 -5.07
C ALA A 261 -6.45 24.56 -3.85
N THR A 262 -6.23 25.68 -3.16
CA THR A 262 -5.40 25.74 -1.95
C THR A 262 -6.23 25.72 -0.66
N ASN A 263 -7.51 25.35 -0.72
CA ASN A 263 -8.41 25.30 0.44
C ASN A 263 -9.04 23.91 0.60
N ALA A 264 -9.21 23.46 1.84
CA ALA A 264 -9.69 22.12 2.20
C ALA A 264 -11.03 21.78 1.53
N PHE A 265 -12.05 22.63 1.71
CA PHE A 265 -13.42 22.34 1.26
C PHE A 265 -13.63 22.50 -0.25
N PRO A 266 -13.16 23.57 -0.91
CA PRO A 266 -13.36 23.74 -2.34
C PRO A 266 -12.63 22.68 -3.16
N THR A 267 -11.51 22.14 -2.68
CA THR A 267 -10.75 21.10 -3.37
C THR A 267 -11.58 19.84 -3.62
N TYR A 268 -12.50 19.50 -2.72
CA TYR A 268 -13.44 18.40 -2.95
C TYR A 268 -14.50 18.74 -4.01
N VAL A 269 -14.96 19.99 -4.05
CA VAL A 269 -15.87 20.46 -5.10
C VAL A 269 -15.18 20.43 -6.46
N ILE A 270 -13.93 20.89 -6.54
CA ILE A 270 -13.14 20.89 -7.77
C ILE A 270 -12.93 19.46 -8.26
N GLN A 271 -12.44 18.55 -7.41
CA GLN A 271 -12.22 17.16 -7.80
C GLN A 271 -13.50 16.48 -8.27
N LYS A 272 -14.62 16.70 -7.56
CA LYS A 272 -15.93 16.17 -7.96
C LYS A 272 -16.38 16.78 -9.28
N LEU A 273 -16.25 18.10 -9.43
CA LEU A 273 -16.58 18.79 -10.68
C LEU A 273 -15.75 18.24 -11.85
N LEU A 274 -14.48 17.89 -11.65
CA LEU A 274 -13.64 17.27 -12.67
C LEU A 274 -14.06 15.84 -13.07
N GLU A 275 -14.98 15.20 -12.34
CA GLU A 275 -15.66 13.96 -12.76
C GLU A 275 -16.87 14.25 -13.67
N HIS A 276 -17.37 15.49 -13.65
CA HIS A 276 -18.60 15.90 -14.32
C HIS A 276 -18.33 17.05 -15.29
N GLY A 277 -18.56 16.82 -16.57
CA GLY A 277 -18.70 17.91 -17.51
C GLY A 277 -18.07 17.64 -18.86
N PRO A 278 -18.34 18.53 -19.83
CA PRO A 278 -17.76 18.40 -21.16
C PRO A 278 -16.25 18.68 -21.14
N ALA A 279 -15.48 17.95 -21.95
CA ALA A 279 -14.01 18.05 -22.04
C ALA A 279 -13.50 19.49 -22.23
N ILE A 280 -14.23 20.34 -22.96
CA ILE A 280 -13.87 21.75 -23.16
C ILE A 280 -13.73 22.53 -21.84
N TYR A 281 -14.55 22.20 -20.83
CA TYR A 281 -14.49 22.88 -19.53
C TYR A 281 -13.35 22.36 -18.66
N PHE A 282 -13.00 21.07 -18.75
CA PHE A 282 -11.78 20.56 -18.14
C PHE A 282 -10.56 21.30 -18.70
N ARG A 283 -10.47 21.41 -20.03
CA ARG A 283 -9.36 22.10 -20.71
C ARG A 283 -9.22 23.55 -20.26
N ILE A 284 -10.34 24.30 -20.17
CA ILE A 284 -10.33 25.70 -19.71
C ILE A 284 -9.90 25.80 -18.24
N LEU A 285 -10.43 24.94 -17.35
CA LEU A 285 -10.07 24.95 -15.94
C LEU A 285 -8.58 24.63 -15.76
N ILE A 286 -8.08 23.59 -16.42
CA ILE A 286 -6.68 23.16 -16.37
C ILE A 286 -5.76 24.24 -16.93
N ALA A 287 -6.16 24.95 -17.99
CA ALA A 287 -5.41 26.10 -18.50
C ALA A 287 -5.23 27.22 -17.47
N ASN A 288 -6.15 27.38 -16.51
CA ASN A 288 -6.03 28.34 -15.41
C ASN A 288 -5.15 27.83 -14.25
N LEU A 289 -4.73 26.56 -14.27
CA LEU A 289 -3.74 26.00 -13.35
C LEU A 289 -2.30 26.11 -13.89
N MET A 290 -2.13 26.33 -15.20
CA MET A 290 -0.82 26.48 -15.84
C MET A 290 -0.07 27.67 -15.27
N GLY A 291 1.24 27.54 -15.16
CA GLY A 291 2.14 28.47 -14.47
C GLY A 291 2.14 28.32 -12.95
N HIS A 292 1.24 27.52 -12.38
CA HIS A 292 1.10 27.28 -10.94
C HIS A 292 1.16 25.80 -10.57
N VAL A 293 1.46 24.89 -11.53
CA VAL A 293 1.41 23.44 -11.31
C VAL A 293 2.41 23.01 -10.24
N LEU A 294 3.61 23.59 -10.27
CA LEU A 294 4.65 23.31 -9.27
C LEU A 294 4.20 23.71 -7.86
N ASP A 295 3.72 24.94 -7.69
CA ASP A 295 3.33 25.48 -6.38
C ASP A 295 2.11 24.73 -5.83
N LEU A 296 1.12 24.44 -6.68
CA LEU A 296 -0.05 23.66 -6.30
C LEU A 296 0.33 22.22 -5.94
N SER A 297 1.29 21.62 -6.64
CA SER A 297 1.76 20.26 -6.31
C SER A 297 2.42 20.18 -4.95
N LEU A 298 3.13 21.22 -4.52
CA LEU A 298 3.73 21.33 -3.19
C LEU A 298 2.69 21.65 -2.09
N HIS A 299 1.47 22.01 -2.47
CA HIS A 299 0.42 22.38 -1.54
C HIS A 299 -0.36 21.15 -1.06
N LEU A 300 -0.67 21.09 0.25
CA LEU A 300 -1.45 20.03 0.90
C LEU A 300 -2.73 19.66 0.13
N TYR A 301 -3.51 20.67 -0.25
CA TYR A 301 -4.75 20.50 -1.02
C TYR A 301 -4.55 20.54 -2.54
N GLY A 302 -3.66 21.41 -3.02
CA GLY A 302 -3.46 21.63 -4.46
C GLY A 302 -2.94 20.39 -5.17
N CYS A 303 -2.14 19.56 -4.48
CA CYS A 303 -1.59 18.34 -5.05
C CYS A 303 -2.67 17.37 -5.53
N ARG A 304 -3.84 17.34 -4.86
CA ARG A 304 -4.98 16.49 -5.26
C ARG A 304 -5.63 16.99 -6.53
N VAL A 305 -5.73 18.32 -6.68
CA VAL A 305 -6.26 18.96 -7.90
C VAL A 305 -5.32 18.69 -9.08
N ILE A 306 -4.00 18.83 -8.90
CA ILE A 306 -3.02 18.54 -9.96
C ILE A 306 -3.04 17.06 -10.36
N GLN A 307 -3.13 16.14 -9.41
CA GLN A 307 -3.28 14.72 -9.72
C GLN A 307 -4.52 14.47 -10.58
N LYS A 308 -5.67 15.05 -10.21
CA LYS A 308 -6.90 14.91 -11.00
C LYS A 308 -6.77 15.56 -12.38
N ALA A 309 -6.07 16.69 -12.47
CA ALA A 309 -5.80 17.37 -13.74
C ALA A 309 -5.01 16.48 -14.70
N PHE A 310 -3.98 15.74 -14.23
CA PHE A 310 -3.24 14.80 -15.07
C PHE A 310 -4.12 13.68 -15.65
N GLU A 311 -5.10 13.18 -14.89
CA GLU A 311 -5.98 12.07 -15.32
C GLU A 311 -6.91 12.44 -16.49
N ILE A 312 -7.33 13.71 -16.56
CA ILE A 312 -8.40 14.15 -17.46
C ILE A 312 -7.92 15.11 -18.56
N SER A 313 -6.66 15.55 -18.49
CA SER A 313 -6.11 16.54 -19.42
C SER A 313 -5.83 15.94 -20.80
N ASP A 314 -5.91 16.79 -21.81
CA ASP A 314 -5.41 16.47 -23.14
C ASP A 314 -3.88 16.33 -23.12
N ILE A 315 -3.33 15.62 -24.11
CA ILE A 315 -1.91 15.29 -24.20
C ILE A 315 -1.03 16.55 -24.15
N ASP A 316 -1.44 17.65 -24.78
CA ASP A 316 -0.67 18.90 -24.78
C ASP A 316 -0.58 19.52 -23.37
N GLN A 317 -1.69 19.54 -22.63
CA GLN A 317 -1.72 20.04 -21.25
C GLN A 317 -0.95 19.13 -20.29
N GLN A 318 -1.02 17.80 -20.49
CA GLN A 318 -0.23 16.84 -19.73
C GLN A 318 1.27 17.12 -19.85
N ILE A 319 1.75 17.41 -21.06
CA ILE A 319 3.17 17.70 -21.34
C ILE A 319 3.58 19.04 -20.70
N GLU A 320 2.72 20.07 -20.80
CA GLU A 320 2.97 21.37 -20.19
C GLU A 320 3.09 21.26 -18.66
N MET A 321 2.14 20.58 -18.00
CA MET A 321 2.20 20.32 -16.56
C MET A 321 3.45 19.51 -16.16
N ALA A 322 3.81 18.49 -16.94
CA ALA A 322 5.01 17.70 -16.70
C ALA A 322 6.30 18.54 -16.80
N THR A 323 6.32 19.50 -17.74
CA THR A 323 7.44 20.44 -17.92
C THR A 323 7.56 21.39 -16.73
N GLU A 324 6.44 21.89 -16.21
CA GLU A 324 6.44 22.71 -14.99
C GLU A 324 6.99 21.95 -13.77
N LEU A 325 6.59 20.69 -13.58
CA LEU A 325 7.14 19.85 -12.51
C LEU A 325 8.65 19.62 -12.65
N ASP A 326 9.16 19.45 -13.87
CA ASP A 326 10.59 19.19 -14.07
C ASP A 326 11.49 20.37 -13.70
N SER A 327 10.96 21.61 -13.76
CA SER A 327 11.70 22.80 -13.32
C SER A 327 12.30 22.64 -11.91
N ASN A 328 11.64 21.88 -11.04
CA ASN A 328 12.15 21.55 -9.71
C ASN A 328 11.86 20.09 -9.29
N LEU A 329 12.11 19.15 -10.22
CA LEU A 329 11.75 17.73 -10.10
C LEU A 329 12.12 17.11 -8.75
N PHE A 330 13.37 17.28 -8.29
CA PHE A 330 13.82 16.65 -7.04
C PHE A 330 13.15 17.25 -5.80
N LYS A 331 12.83 18.55 -5.81
CA LYS A 331 12.02 19.14 -4.74
C LYS A 331 10.65 18.48 -4.70
N CYS A 332 10.02 18.24 -5.86
CA CYS A 332 8.74 17.55 -5.92
C CYS A 332 8.83 16.11 -5.40
N ILE A 333 9.85 15.36 -5.81
CA ILE A 333 10.02 13.96 -5.40
C ILE A 333 10.21 13.82 -3.89
N TYR A 334 10.93 14.75 -3.26
CA TYR A 334 11.21 14.71 -1.82
C TYR A 334 10.13 15.36 -0.95
N ASP A 335 9.10 15.94 -1.56
CA ASP A 335 7.99 16.55 -0.85
C ASP A 335 6.86 15.56 -0.58
N GLN A 336 6.25 15.65 0.60
CA GLN A 336 5.19 14.74 1.04
C GLN A 336 3.89 14.82 0.21
N HIS A 337 3.69 15.89 -0.57
CA HIS A 337 2.52 16.11 -1.42
C HIS A 337 2.88 16.00 -2.90
N ALA A 338 3.91 16.72 -3.34
CA ALA A 338 4.25 16.82 -4.75
C ALA A 338 4.77 15.51 -5.35
N ASN A 339 5.28 14.58 -4.53
CA ASN A 339 5.70 13.27 -5.02
C ASN A 339 4.54 12.53 -5.71
N HIS A 340 3.30 12.72 -5.24
CA HIS A 340 2.12 12.11 -5.85
C HIS A 340 1.80 12.70 -7.22
N ALA A 341 2.04 14.01 -7.42
CA ALA A 341 1.90 14.63 -8.73
C ALA A 341 2.94 14.09 -9.73
N VAL A 342 4.18 13.86 -9.29
CA VAL A 342 5.22 13.22 -10.14
C VAL A 342 4.86 11.78 -10.50
N GLN A 343 4.38 10.99 -9.53
CA GLN A 343 3.90 9.63 -9.79
C GLN A 343 2.74 9.63 -10.79
N LYS A 344 1.75 10.51 -10.59
CA LYS A 344 0.60 10.63 -11.48
C LYS A 344 0.99 11.09 -12.90
N CYS A 345 1.96 11.98 -13.01
CA CYS A 345 2.56 12.36 -14.29
C CYS A 345 3.14 11.12 -15.01
N MET A 346 3.89 10.26 -14.32
CA MET A 346 4.43 9.02 -14.92
C MET A 346 3.36 8.00 -15.29
N GLU A 347 2.24 7.96 -14.57
CA GLU A 347 1.10 7.06 -14.85
C GLU A 347 0.27 7.52 -16.06
N CYS A 348 0.00 8.83 -16.14
CA CYS A 348 -0.97 9.37 -17.10
C CYS A 348 -0.32 9.84 -18.40
N VAL A 349 0.91 10.34 -18.37
CA VAL A 349 1.57 10.91 -19.55
C VAL A 349 2.33 9.82 -20.30
N GLN A 350 2.14 9.75 -21.62
CA GLN A 350 2.80 8.72 -22.41
C GLN A 350 4.34 8.82 -22.31
N PRO A 351 5.06 7.70 -22.07
CA PRO A 351 6.48 7.72 -21.72
C PRO A 351 7.39 8.45 -22.72
N GLN A 352 7.04 8.47 -24.02
CA GLN A 352 7.83 9.18 -25.03
C GLN A 352 7.86 10.70 -24.82
N TYR A 353 6.85 11.28 -24.16
CA TYR A 353 6.77 12.71 -23.95
C TYR A 353 7.48 13.18 -22.67
N ILE A 354 7.70 12.27 -21.71
CA ILE A 354 8.33 12.60 -20.41
C ILE A 354 9.71 11.95 -20.23
N GLN A 355 10.39 11.61 -21.33
CA GLN A 355 11.76 11.09 -21.29
C GLN A 355 12.73 12.00 -20.52
N PHE A 356 12.51 13.31 -20.54
CA PHE A 356 13.34 14.27 -19.80
C PHE A 356 13.29 14.00 -18.29
N ILE A 357 12.13 13.63 -17.73
CA ILE A 357 11.98 13.25 -16.32
C ILE A 357 12.82 12.00 -16.05
N TYR A 358 12.62 10.93 -16.82
CA TYR A 358 13.34 9.67 -16.61
C TYR A 358 14.86 9.83 -16.70
N LYS A 359 15.36 10.61 -17.69
CA LYS A 359 16.79 10.89 -17.85
C LYS A 359 17.41 11.59 -16.64
N ARG A 360 16.66 12.45 -15.94
CA ARG A 360 17.15 13.13 -14.74
C ARG A 360 17.23 12.22 -13.52
N LEU A 361 16.45 11.14 -13.47
CA LEU A 361 16.51 10.16 -12.38
C LEU A 361 17.73 9.23 -12.49
N CYS A 362 18.25 9.01 -13.71
CA CYS A 362 19.52 8.31 -13.90
C CYS A 362 20.67 9.01 -13.16
N GLY A 363 21.55 8.21 -12.58
CA GLY A 363 22.64 8.61 -11.69
C GLY A 363 22.20 8.82 -10.24
N LYS A 364 20.92 8.68 -9.92
CA LYS A 364 20.33 8.96 -8.60
C LYS A 364 19.56 7.78 -8.01
N ALA A 365 19.60 6.60 -8.63
CA ALA A 365 18.76 5.47 -8.26
C ALA A 365 18.83 5.09 -6.76
N LYS A 366 20.03 4.99 -6.20
CA LYS A 366 20.24 4.69 -4.77
C LYS A 366 19.58 5.75 -3.86
N MET A 367 19.91 7.01 -4.10
CA MET A 367 19.44 8.16 -3.32
C MET A 367 17.91 8.29 -3.32
N LEU A 368 17.28 7.96 -4.45
CA LEU A 368 15.82 7.98 -4.59
C LEU A 368 15.20 6.74 -3.92
N SER A 369 15.79 5.56 -4.09
CA SER A 369 15.27 4.29 -3.56
C SER A 369 15.26 4.23 -2.03
N THR A 370 16.20 4.90 -1.36
CA THR A 370 16.28 4.94 0.11
C THR A 370 15.49 6.10 0.73
N ASN A 371 14.66 6.79 -0.05
CA ASN A 371 13.83 7.88 0.44
C ASN A 371 12.35 7.43 0.58
N PRO A 372 11.64 7.85 1.64
CA PRO A 372 10.23 7.48 1.87
C PRO A 372 9.28 7.81 0.70
N TYR A 373 9.55 8.87 -0.05
CA TYR A 373 8.72 9.30 -1.19
C TYR A 373 9.37 8.90 -2.52
N GLY A 374 10.70 9.06 -2.60
CA GLY A 374 11.49 8.73 -3.78
C GLY A 374 11.35 7.27 -4.21
N CYS A 375 11.23 6.32 -3.28
CA CYS A 375 11.12 4.89 -3.61
C CYS A 375 9.85 4.56 -4.40
N HIS A 376 8.77 5.33 -4.23
CA HIS A 376 7.54 5.18 -5.00
C HIS A 376 7.72 5.72 -6.42
N VAL A 377 8.41 6.85 -6.58
CA VAL A 377 8.78 7.39 -7.91
C VAL A 377 9.71 6.43 -8.65
N VAL A 378 10.65 5.78 -7.95
CA VAL A 378 11.51 4.73 -8.54
C VAL A 378 10.67 3.55 -9.04
N GLN A 379 9.69 3.08 -8.27
CA GLN A 379 8.79 2.01 -8.72
C GLN A 379 7.98 2.44 -9.95
N LYS A 380 7.50 3.68 -10.02
CA LYS A 380 6.84 4.21 -11.21
C LYS A 380 7.77 4.32 -12.42
N MET A 381 9.04 4.66 -12.21
CA MET A 381 10.05 4.59 -13.26
C MET A 381 10.22 3.15 -13.78
N LEU A 382 10.29 2.16 -12.89
CA LEU A 382 10.42 0.74 -13.27
C LEU A 382 9.17 0.20 -14.00
N GLU A 383 7.99 0.72 -13.65
CA GLU A 383 6.70 0.31 -14.22
C GLU A 383 6.45 0.93 -15.60
N PHE A 384 6.63 2.26 -15.72
CA PHE A 384 6.15 3.03 -16.87
C PHE A 384 7.24 3.41 -17.89
N CYS A 385 8.52 3.47 -17.51
CA CYS A 385 9.55 3.81 -18.48
C CYS A 385 9.73 2.68 -19.50
N LYS A 386 9.53 3.00 -20.79
CA LYS A 386 9.64 2.03 -21.90
C LYS A 386 10.90 2.21 -22.75
N ASP A 387 11.74 3.19 -22.44
CA ASP A 387 12.99 3.40 -23.15
C ASP A 387 14.04 2.38 -22.65
N PRO A 388 14.52 1.46 -23.50
CA PRO A 388 15.42 0.40 -23.06
C PRO A 388 16.78 0.90 -22.56
N GLN A 389 17.30 1.99 -23.11
CA GLN A 389 18.61 2.52 -22.73
C GLN A 389 18.55 3.20 -21.36
N ILE A 390 17.50 3.98 -21.12
CA ILE A 390 17.26 4.61 -19.81
C ILE A 390 17.02 3.53 -18.75
N MET A 391 16.19 2.54 -19.06
CA MET A 391 15.85 1.47 -18.13
C MET A 391 17.05 0.57 -17.78
N ASP A 392 17.84 0.16 -18.78
CA ASP A 392 19.04 -0.65 -18.55
C ASP A 392 20.05 0.07 -17.66
N ARG A 393 20.30 1.36 -17.93
CA ARG A 393 21.17 2.20 -17.10
C ARG A 393 20.64 2.30 -15.67
N PHE A 394 19.35 2.59 -15.51
CA PHE A 394 18.76 2.80 -14.19
C PHE A 394 18.70 1.52 -13.35
N ILE A 395 18.33 0.39 -13.95
CA ILE A 395 18.36 -0.92 -13.27
C ILE A 395 19.81 -1.28 -12.90
N THR A 396 20.78 -1.00 -13.77
CA THR A 396 22.20 -1.26 -13.46
C THR A 396 22.65 -0.50 -12.21
N GLU A 397 22.29 0.78 -12.06
CA GLU A 397 22.58 1.57 -10.85
C GLU A 397 21.95 0.95 -9.59
N ILE A 398 20.72 0.43 -9.69
CA ILE A 398 20.06 -0.27 -8.57
C ILE A 398 20.81 -1.57 -8.25
N LEU A 399 21.17 -2.35 -9.26
CA LEU A 399 21.87 -3.63 -9.09
C LEU A 399 23.28 -3.43 -8.50
N GLU A 400 23.95 -2.32 -8.76
CA GLU A 400 25.24 -1.98 -8.15
C GLU A 400 25.16 -1.92 -6.62
N CYS A 401 24.07 -1.36 -6.08
CA CYS A 401 23.84 -1.14 -4.65
C CYS A 401 22.75 -2.05 -4.03
N VAL A 402 22.33 -3.11 -4.72
CA VAL A 402 21.17 -3.93 -4.35
C VAL A 402 21.22 -4.50 -2.93
N ARG A 403 22.41 -4.84 -2.42
CA ARG A 403 22.55 -5.37 -1.04
C ARG A 403 22.23 -4.30 0.00
N GLU A 404 22.70 -3.08 -0.21
CA GLU A 404 22.40 -1.94 0.67
C GLU A 404 20.91 -1.59 0.59
N LEU A 405 20.34 -1.58 -0.62
CA LEU A 405 18.90 -1.33 -0.79
C LEU A 405 18.05 -2.41 -0.14
N SER A 406 18.48 -3.67 -0.15
CA SER A 406 17.72 -4.78 0.42
C SER A 406 17.54 -4.69 1.94
N ILE A 407 18.50 -4.07 2.63
CA ILE A 407 18.44 -3.88 4.09
C ILE A 407 17.76 -2.56 4.49
N ASP A 408 17.61 -1.63 3.54
CA ASP A 408 17.00 -0.32 3.75
C ASP A 408 15.47 -0.42 3.92
N PRO A 409 14.85 0.35 4.82
CA PRO A 409 13.41 0.32 5.09
C PRO A 409 12.52 0.66 3.88
N TYR A 410 13.03 1.38 2.88
CA TYR A 410 12.31 1.76 1.66
C TYR A 410 12.86 1.05 0.43
N GLY A 411 14.20 0.99 0.32
CA GLY A 411 14.91 0.38 -0.80
C GLY A 411 14.56 -1.09 -1.00
N ASN A 412 14.22 -1.81 0.07
CA ASN A 412 13.83 -3.22 -0.03
C ASN A 412 12.61 -3.43 -0.93
N TYR A 413 11.67 -2.48 -0.99
CA TYR A 413 10.50 -2.56 -1.88
C TYR A 413 10.90 -2.39 -3.35
N VAL A 414 11.89 -1.53 -3.65
CA VAL A 414 12.44 -1.39 -5.01
C VAL A 414 13.10 -2.69 -5.45
N VAL A 415 13.87 -3.33 -4.58
CA VAL A 415 14.51 -4.62 -4.91
C VAL A 415 13.46 -5.71 -5.08
N GLN A 416 12.46 -5.80 -4.19
CA GLN A 416 11.34 -6.73 -4.34
C GLN A 416 10.64 -6.52 -5.68
N TYR A 417 10.38 -5.28 -6.10
CA TYR A 417 9.76 -4.97 -7.39
C TYR A 417 10.55 -5.58 -8.55
N ILE A 418 11.89 -5.44 -8.56
CA ILE A 418 12.75 -6.02 -9.61
C ILE A 418 12.75 -7.54 -9.54
N VAL A 419 12.73 -8.14 -8.36
CA VAL A 419 12.64 -9.61 -8.22
C VAL A 419 11.31 -10.13 -8.78
N GLU A 420 10.19 -9.44 -8.52
CA GLU A 420 8.86 -9.83 -8.99
C GLU A 420 8.68 -9.62 -10.50
N HIS A 421 8.94 -8.39 -10.98
CA HIS A 421 8.56 -7.95 -12.32
C HIS A 421 9.75 -7.88 -13.30
N GLY A 422 10.98 -7.94 -12.80
CA GLY A 422 12.17 -7.96 -13.64
C GLY A 422 12.36 -9.29 -14.36
N GLY A 423 13.20 -9.30 -15.40
CA GLY A 423 13.53 -10.50 -16.14
C GLY A 423 14.46 -11.46 -15.39
N PRO A 424 14.58 -12.73 -15.83
CA PRO A 424 15.42 -13.75 -15.20
C PRO A 424 16.87 -13.31 -15.01
N ARG A 425 17.42 -12.55 -15.97
CA ARG A 425 18.78 -11.99 -15.89
C ARG A 425 18.98 -11.10 -14.66
N HIS A 426 18.01 -10.24 -14.35
CA HIS A 426 18.11 -9.36 -13.18
C HIS A 426 18.05 -10.17 -11.88
N ARG A 427 17.13 -11.14 -11.80
CA ARG A 427 17.01 -12.05 -10.65
C ARG A 427 18.32 -12.80 -10.39
N GLN A 428 18.93 -13.35 -11.44
CA GLN A 428 20.22 -14.03 -11.33
C GLN A 428 21.34 -13.10 -10.81
N ILE A 429 21.43 -11.86 -11.30
CA ILE A 429 22.41 -10.89 -10.81
C ILE A 429 22.19 -10.56 -9.33
N ILE A 430 20.93 -10.37 -8.93
CA ILE A 430 20.55 -10.13 -7.53
C ILE A 430 21.00 -11.30 -6.65
N MET A 431 20.72 -12.53 -7.09
CA MET A 431 21.08 -13.75 -6.36
C MET A 431 22.59 -13.94 -6.22
N LEU A 432 23.35 -13.72 -7.29
CA LEU A 432 24.81 -13.75 -7.25
C LEU A 432 25.38 -12.69 -6.29
N LYS A 433 24.74 -11.52 -6.19
CA LYS A 433 25.13 -10.47 -5.23
C LYS A 433 24.73 -10.78 -3.79
N PHE A 434 23.77 -11.65 -3.55
CA PHE A 434 23.37 -12.07 -2.20
C PHE A 434 24.14 -13.29 -1.71
N ALA A 435 24.66 -14.12 -2.61
CA ALA A 435 25.48 -15.29 -2.28
C ALA A 435 26.59 -14.95 -1.27
N GLY A 436 26.73 -15.79 -0.24
CA GLY A 436 27.60 -15.62 0.90
C GLY A 436 27.04 -14.71 2.02
N SER A 437 25.85 -14.15 1.85
CA SER A 437 25.18 -13.29 2.85
C SER A 437 23.70 -13.59 3.05
N ILE A 438 23.17 -14.65 2.42
CA ILE A 438 21.75 -15.00 2.41
C ILE A 438 21.24 -15.27 3.81
N VAL A 439 22.01 -16.01 4.62
CA VAL A 439 21.66 -16.30 6.01
C VAL A 439 21.58 -15.01 6.82
N GLN A 440 22.60 -14.15 6.74
CA GLN A 440 22.61 -12.86 7.42
C GLN A 440 21.40 -12.00 7.02
N MET A 441 21.10 -11.94 5.72
CA MET A 441 19.96 -11.19 5.17
C MET A 441 18.61 -11.76 5.62
N SER A 442 18.52 -13.08 5.82
CA SER A 442 17.32 -13.75 6.33
C SER A 442 17.00 -13.38 7.78
N HIS A 443 18.02 -13.00 8.56
CA HIS A 443 17.87 -12.55 9.95
C HIS A 443 17.53 -11.06 10.09
N GLN A 444 17.39 -10.30 9.00
CA GLN A 444 17.12 -8.87 9.04
C GLN A 444 15.67 -8.56 8.64
N LYS A 445 15.08 -7.53 9.25
CA LYS A 445 13.66 -7.15 9.09
C LYS A 445 13.26 -6.91 7.63
N HIS A 446 14.11 -6.22 6.86
CA HIS A 446 13.79 -5.78 5.50
C HIS A 446 14.28 -6.77 4.45
N SER A 447 15.54 -7.19 4.52
CA SER A 447 16.09 -8.09 3.51
C SER A 447 15.52 -9.50 3.57
N SER A 448 15.01 -9.97 4.71
CA SER A 448 14.31 -11.27 4.78
C SER A 448 13.14 -11.33 3.81
N LYS A 449 12.41 -10.22 3.63
CA LYS A 449 11.32 -10.09 2.64
C LYS A 449 11.83 -10.19 1.21
N VAL A 450 13.00 -9.61 0.93
CA VAL A 450 13.66 -9.75 -0.38
C VAL A 450 14.07 -11.21 -0.63
N ILE A 451 14.63 -11.91 0.36
CA ILE A 451 14.99 -13.33 0.27
C ILE A 451 13.74 -14.21 0.05
N GLU A 452 12.62 -13.93 0.75
CA GLU A 452 11.33 -14.58 0.49
C GLU A 452 10.91 -14.42 -0.97
N LYS A 453 10.99 -13.20 -1.54
CA LYS A 453 10.68 -12.98 -2.97
C LYS A 453 11.63 -13.72 -3.90
N CYS A 454 12.91 -13.82 -3.55
CA CYS A 454 13.87 -14.58 -4.34
C CYS A 454 13.51 -16.08 -4.39
N LEU A 455 13.00 -16.66 -3.30
CA LEU A 455 12.50 -18.04 -3.29
C LEU A 455 11.23 -18.25 -4.11
N ILE A 456 10.38 -17.21 -4.23
CA ILE A 456 9.11 -17.29 -4.96
C ILE A 456 9.33 -17.11 -6.47
N TYR A 457 10.16 -16.16 -6.88
CA TYR A 457 10.31 -15.73 -8.28
C TYR A 457 11.64 -16.15 -8.93
N GLY A 458 12.57 -16.68 -8.14
CA GLY A 458 13.87 -17.16 -8.61
C GLY A 458 13.75 -18.42 -9.48
N SER A 459 14.75 -18.64 -10.32
CA SER A 459 14.86 -19.90 -11.06
C SER A 459 15.16 -21.08 -10.12
N TYR A 460 15.01 -22.31 -10.61
CA TYR A 460 15.44 -23.50 -9.86
C TYR A 460 16.91 -23.39 -9.41
N HIS A 461 17.79 -22.85 -10.26
CA HIS A 461 19.20 -22.66 -9.94
C HIS A 461 19.41 -21.63 -8.81
N ASP A 462 18.71 -20.50 -8.90
CA ASP A 462 18.75 -19.44 -7.88
C ASP A 462 18.27 -19.95 -6.52
N CYS A 463 17.13 -20.65 -6.50
CA CYS A 463 16.58 -21.25 -5.29
C CYS A 463 17.53 -22.30 -4.72
N LYS A 464 18.14 -23.13 -5.57
CA LYS A 464 19.14 -24.10 -5.13
C LYS A 464 20.33 -23.43 -4.45
N LEU A 465 20.92 -22.39 -5.06
CA LEU A 465 22.03 -21.63 -4.45
C LEU A 465 21.64 -21.07 -3.08
N LEU A 466 20.45 -20.50 -2.97
CA LEU A 466 19.91 -19.94 -1.74
C LEU A 466 19.75 -20.99 -0.64
N ILE A 467 19.13 -22.11 -0.98
CA ILE A 467 18.87 -23.21 -0.05
C ILE A 467 20.16 -23.89 0.38
N ASP A 468 21.07 -24.17 -0.57
CA ASP A 468 22.34 -24.83 -0.28
C ASP A 468 23.20 -23.98 0.67
N GLU A 469 23.15 -22.64 0.54
CA GLU A 469 23.81 -21.73 1.50
C GLU A 469 23.21 -21.86 2.91
N ILE A 470 21.87 -21.82 3.05
CA ILE A 470 21.19 -21.96 4.34
C ILE A 470 21.53 -23.31 5.00
N LEU A 471 21.48 -24.41 4.25
CA LEU A 471 21.74 -25.74 4.79
C LEU A 471 23.23 -25.97 5.14
N SER A 472 24.14 -25.30 4.45
CA SER A 472 25.59 -25.45 4.66
C SER A 472 26.17 -24.49 5.71
N ALA A 473 25.44 -23.43 6.09
CA ALA A 473 25.93 -22.38 6.99
C ALA A 473 26.21 -22.85 8.43
N GLY A 474 25.66 -23.99 8.85
CA GLY A 474 25.82 -24.52 10.21
C GLY A 474 27.21 -25.06 10.56
N GLY A 475 28.16 -25.12 9.62
CA GLY A 475 29.54 -25.58 9.92
C GLY A 475 29.60 -27.00 10.52
N GLY A 476 28.66 -27.87 10.16
CA GLY A 476 28.47 -29.20 10.76
C GLY A 476 27.32 -29.28 11.79
N GLN A 477 26.79 -28.13 12.24
CA GLN A 477 25.62 -28.00 13.13
C GLN A 477 24.39 -27.48 12.37
N THR A 478 24.10 -28.06 11.20
CA THR A 478 22.97 -27.65 10.35
C THR A 478 21.63 -27.71 11.09
N ALA A 479 21.45 -28.67 12.01
CA ALA A 479 20.23 -28.80 12.80
C ALA A 479 20.00 -27.58 13.71
N ASP A 480 21.00 -27.21 14.52
CA ASP A 480 20.91 -26.08 15.46
C ASP A 480 20.74 -24.75 14.71
N HIS A 481 21.44 -24.60 13.59
CA HIS A 481 21.31 -23.43 12.71
C HIS A 481 19.87 -23.27 12.19
N LEU A 482 19.29 -24.34 11.63
CA LEU A 482 17.93 -24.31 11.10
C LEU A 482 16.89 -24.07 12.21
N VAL A 483 17.05 -24.70 13.37
CA VAL A 483 16.18 -24.44 14.54
C VAL A 483 16.24 -22.96 14.92
N GLY A 484 17.44 -22.38 14.98
CA GLY A 484 17.65 -20.96 15.22
C GLY A 484 16.91 -20.07 14.21
N MET A 485 16.97 -20.39 12.91
CA MET A 485 16.22 -19.67 11.89
C MET A 485 14.70 -19.84 12.03
N ILE A 486 14.21 -21.04 12.36
CA ILE A 486 12.78 -21.35 12.52
C ILE A 486 12.16 -20.54 13.65
N ILE A 487 12.85 -20.38 14.77
CA ILE A 487 12.31 -19.65 15.94
C ILE A 487 12.52 -18.13 15.84
N HIS A 488 13.36 -17.66 14.91
CA HIS A 488 13.71 -16.26 14.77
C HIS A 488 12.58 -15.43 14.13
N GLN A 489 12.35 -14.22 14.63
CA GLN A 489 11.23 -13.33 14.25
C GLN A 489 11.11 -13.00 12.74
N TYR A 490 12.20 -13.06 11.96
CA TYR A 490 12.22 -12.80 10.51
C TYR A 490 12.55 -14.04 9.67
N ALA A 491 13.71 -14.67 9.93
CA ALA A 491 14.17 -15.87 9.22
C ALA A 491 13.16 -17.02 9.18
N ASN A 492 12.22 -17.14 10.13
CA ASN A 492 11.15 -18.14 10.06
C ASN A 492 10.33 -18.04 8.77
N CYS A 493 10.11 -16.83 8.25
CA CYS A 493 9.36 -16.63 7.01
C CYS A 493 10.13 -17.16 5.81
N VAL A 494 11.46 -16.94 5.78
CA VAL A 494 12.35 -17.49 4.76
C VAL A 494 12.34 -19.02 4.81
N VAL A 495 12.44 -19.63 5.99
CA VAL A 495 12.39 -21.10 6.12
C VAL A 495 11.05 -21.67 5.65
N ARG A 496 9.93 -21.02 5.99
CA ARG A 496 8.60 -21.42 5.49
C ARG A 496 8.53 -21.36 3.98
N GLN A 497 9.03 -20.30 3.36
CA GLN A 497 9.04 -20.18 1.91
C GLN A 497 9.98 -21.18 1.24
N MET A 498 11.12 -21.47 1.89
CA MET A 498 12.09 -22.47 1.43
C MET A 498 11.46 -23.87 1.36
N ILE A 499 10.67 -24.25 2.37
CA ILE A 499 10.02 -25.58 2.45
C ILE A 499 9.13 -25.88 1.24
N ASP A 500 8.56 -24.86 0.59
CA ASP A 500 7.72 -25.04 -0.58
C ASP A 500 8.51 -25.34 -1.86
N VAL A 501 9.82 -25.07 -1.89
CA VAL A 501 10.67 -25.17 -3.09
C VAL A 501 11.84 -26.15 -2.97
N VAL A 502 12.10 -26.72 -1.79
CA VAL A 502 13.16 -27.73 -1.58
C VAL A 502 12.95 -29.01 -2.39
N ASN A 503 14.06 -29.67 -2.73
CA ASN A 503 14.02 -31.03 -3.27
C ASN A 503 13.77 -32.08 -2.15
N ASP A 504 13.54 -33.34 -2.53
CA ASP A 504 13.13 -34.37 -1.58
C ASP A 504 14.22 -34.70 -0.53
N TRP A 505 15.49 -34.64 -0.91
CA TRP A 505 16.60 -34.85 0.03
C TRP A 505 16.67 -33.72 1.06
N GLN A 506 16.61 -32.47 0.61
CA GLN A 506 16.59 -31.28 1.47
C GLN A 506 15.35 -31.28 2.38
N PHE A 507 14.19 -31.68 1.85
CA PHE A 507 12.95 -31.79 2.61
C PHE A 507 13.07 -32.83 3.74
N ASN A 508 13.61 -34.01 3.44
CA ASN A 508 13.82 -35.06 4.44
C ASN A 508 14.80 -34.61 5.54
N MET A 509 15.86 -33.87 5.19
CA MET A 509 16.74 -33.27 6.19
C MET A 509 16.00 -32.31 7.11
N ILE A 510 15.15 -31.44 6.56
CA ILE A 510 14.34 -30.50 7.35
C ILE A 510 13.40 -31.29 8.28
N VAL A 511 12.73 -32.33 7.78
CA VAL A 511 11.86 -33.21 8.59
C VAL A 511 12.63 -33.82 9.76
N ASP A 512 13.84 -34.32 9.52
CA ASP A 512 14.67 -34.91 10.58
C ASP A 512 15.08 -33.89 11.64
N VAL A 513 15.41 -32.65 11.23
CA VAL A 513 15.70 -31.55 12.17
C VAL A 513 14.47 -31.21 13.00
N LEU A 514 13.29 -31.11 12.38
CA LEU A 514 12.05 -30.84 13.08
C LEU A 514 11.68 -31.95 14.07
N ARG A 515 11.88 -33.22 13.70
CA ARG A 515 11.61 -34.38 14.56
C ARG A 515 12.51 -34.36 15.81
N ARG A 516 13.83 -34.22 15.62
CA ARG A 516 14.81 -34.25 16.73
C ARG A 516 14.68 -33.08 17.69
N ASN A 517 14.08 -31.97 17.26
CA ASN A 517 13.94 -30.75 18.04
C ASN A 517 12.48 -30.38 18.33
N ARG A 518 11.56 -31.34 18.24
CA ARG A 518 10.12 -31.12 18.34
C ARG A 518 9.75 -30.39 19.62
N ASP A 519 10.22 -30.86 20.77
CA ASP A 519 9.90 -30.32 22.09
C ASP A 519 10.29 -28.85 22.24
N THR A 520 11.43 -28.46 21.67
CA THR A 520 11.85 -27.05 21.63
C THR A 520 10.96 -26.24 20.70
N LEU A 521 10.71 -26.74 19.48
CA LEU A 521 10.00 -25.99 18.44
C LEU A 521 8.52 -25.75 18.78
N VAL A 522 7.86 -26.67 19.47
CA VAL A 522 6.45 -26.50 19.87
C VAL A 522 6.25 -25.37 20.88
N MET A 523 7.28 -24.99 21.63
CA MET A 523 7.22 -23.85 22.56
C MET A 523 7.08 -22.52 21.81
N TYR A 524 7.60 -22.42 20.58
CA TYR A 524 7.57 -21.20 19.78
C TYR A 524 6.43 -21.20 18.77
N ALA A 525 5.72 -20.07 18.65
CA ALA A 525 4.64 -19.93 17.67
C ALA A 525 5.09 -20.21 16.23
N HIS A 526 6.27 -19.70 15.85
CA HIS A 526 6.85 -19.94 14.53
C HIS A 526 7.25 -21.40 14.31
N GLY A 527 7.77 -22.07 15.35
CA GLY A 527 8.08 -23.50 15.30
C GLY A 527 6.82 -24.35 15.06
N ARG A 528 5.73 -24.06 15.76
CA ARG A 528 4.42 -24.71 15.52
C ARG A 528 3.91 -24.49 14.08
N GLN A 529 4.09 -23.30 13.52
CA GLN A 529 3.69 -22.99 12.14
C GLN A 529 4.49 -23.79 11.11
N VAL A 530 5.82 -23.88 11.27
CA VAL A 530 6.69 -24.68 10.39
C VAL A 530 6.34 -26.16 10.47
N ILE A 531 6.15 -26.70 11.68
CA ILE A 531 5.69 -28.10 11.89
C ILE A 531 4.37 -28.34 11.17
N ALA A 532 3.39 -27.44 11.32
CA ALA A 532 2.09 -27.56 10.66
C ALA A 532 2.21 -27.52 9.13
N GLN A 533 3.09 -26.68 8.56
CA GLN A 533 3.33 -26.64 7.12
C GLN A 533 3.90 -27.96 6.61
N VAL A 534 4.92 -28.50 7.28
CA VAL A 534 5.52 -29.80 6.90
C VAL A 534 4.49 -30.94 7.02
N LYS A 535 3.68 -30.97 8.09
CA LYS A 535 2.56 -31.92 8.22
C LYS A 535 1.59 -31.84 7.05
N ARG A 536 1.19 -30.64 6.63
CA ARG A 536 0.28 -30.47 5.48
C ARG A 536 0.90 -30.99 4.19
N LEU A 537 2.17 -30.70 3.93
CA LEU A 537 2.86 -31.16 2.73
C LEU A 537 3.02 -32.69 2.71
N LEU A 538 3.29 -33.31 3.86
CA LEU A 538 3.32 -34.77 4.00
C LEU A 538 1.93 -35.40 3.80
N ASN A 539 0.87 -34.81 4.37
CA ASN A 539 -0.49 -35.32 4.24
C ASN A 539 -1.06 -35.17 2.82
N GLY A 540 -0.71 -34.10 2.11
CA GLY A 540 -1.08 -33.92 0.70
C GLY A 540 -0.43 -34.94 -0.25
N MET A 541 0.51 -35.74 0.24
CA MET A 541 1.19 -36.81 -0.51
C MET A 541 0.66 -38.21 -0.17
N ALA A 542 -0.32 -38.30 0.73
CA ALA A 542 -1.05 -39.53 0.98
C ALA A 542 -1.94 -39.85 -0.24
N PRO A 543 -1.85 -41.06 -0.83
CA PRO A 543 -2.78 -41.46 -1.85
C PRO A 543 -4.17 -41.55 -1.23
N SER A 544 -5.18 -41.04 -1.92
CA SER A 544 -6.57 -41.21 -1.50
C SER A 544 -6.88 -42.71 -1.34
N PRO A 545 -7.58 -43.13 -0.27
CA PRO A 545 -7.86 -44.55 0.01
C PRO A 545 -8.66 -45.31 -1.07
N ASN A 546 -9.08 -44.65 -2.16
CA ASN A 546 -9.98 -45.21 -3.17
C ASN A 546 -9.30 -45.72 -4.46
N SER A 547 -7.98 -45.97 -4.45
CA SER A 547 -7.28 -46.53 -5.63
C SER A 547 -6.90 -48.01 -5.51
N PHE A 548 -7.30 -48.70 -4.44
CA PHE A 548 -7.25 -50.17 -4.36
C PHE A 548 -8.67 -50.73 -4.33
N GLY A 549 -9.24 -50.95 -5.51
CA GLY A 549 -10.55 -51.60 -5.57
C GLY A 549 -11.27 -51.61 -6.90
N GLN A 550 -10.60 -51.80 -8.04
CA GLN A 550 -11.23 -52.38 -9.24
C GLN A 550 -10.20 -53.16 -10.08
N THR A 551 -9.96 -54.42 -9.71
CA THR A 551 -9.49 -55.45 -10.63
C THR A 551 -10.37 -56.68 -10.45
N SER A 552 -10.72 -57.34 -11.56
CA SER A 552 -11.71 -58.42 -11.74
C SER A 552 -13.15 -57.90 -11.67
N SER A 553 -13.99 -57.97 -12.70
CA SER A 553 -14.18 -58.87 -13.85
C SER A 553 -14.81 -58.04 -14.97
N SER A 554 -14.49 -58.22 -16.25
CA SER A 554 -15.12 -59.26 -17.06
C SER A 554 -14.30 -59.52 -18.32
N SER A 555 -13.89 -60.78 -18.47
CA SER A 555 -13.66 -61.37 -19.78
C SER A 555 -15.01 -61.86 -20.31
N GLN A 556 -15.14 -61.80 -21.65
CA GLN A 556 -15.95 -62.66 -22.51
C GLN A 556 -17.30 -62.16 -23.10
N PHE A 557 -17.19 -61.93 -24.41
CA PHE A 557 -18.02 -62.42 -25.52
C PHE A 557 -18.97 -61.45 -26.26
N LEU A 558 -18.67 -61.38 -27.57
CA LEU A 558 -19.38 -60.94 -28.77
C LEU A 558 -19.45 -59.43 -29.05
#